data_AF-A0A7W0CAX1-F1
#
_entry.id   AF-A0A7W0CAX1-F1
#
_cell.length_a   1.000
_cell.length_b   1.000
_cell.length_c   1.000
_cell.angle_alpha   90.00
_cell.angle_beta   90.00
_cell.angle_gamma   90.00
#
_symmetry.space_group_name_H-M   'P 1'
#
loop_
_entity.id
_entity.type
_entity.pdbx_description
1 polymer ?
#
loop_
_entity_poly.entity_id
_entity_poly.type
_entity_poly.pdbx_seq_one_letter_code
_entity_poly.pdbx_strand_id
1 'polypeptide(L)'
;MKNTRIDLRFYFITDDGTSGSGPLEQAKIAIAAGATVVQYRNKAFSDPDFNEAQAIAQMCAIHGVRFIVNDDMILARALGADGVHLGQQDADPALARQILGPGAVVGVSAANLEELARTDTAPCDYLGTGPVFATGTKADAGEAIGLHGLSEVVRRSGLPVVAIGGIFPESVEACMESGADGVAVISAITRADDPAAAAARFAAACGTRPRVLQTPWQDEFLLIDQILGQPGDGRDPQGLLQVGAGDDAALLADIARPVITTDTQHENIHFRRFWQSFFEIGYKAAETAFSDLAACYARPLALFVNLSLPATVSRENVTEIYQGIRKSLAACGAVLGGGNVSSGQDLAIDMFAVGSGHGRIFPVRSAARPGFGLYVTGPLGRARAGLECLMQGDFAFPGLVEAFKYPMARFDAAAVLADHRVACVMDISDGLAGDVGHLAQASGITAVLDLCRAPADPEFASFCEKYQKPPADVMAEGGEDYELLFACPPEVFAAIGRKLPGAFCVGTCRAYNGESVRGLPEAIESFGHTA
;
A
#
# COMPACT_ATOMS: atom_id res chain seq x y z
N MET A 1 20.23 -8.30 29.49
CA MET A 1 19.76 -6.94 29.17
C MET A 1 18.69 -6.56 30.19
N LYS A 2 18.71 -5.33 30.71
CA LYS A 2 17.92 -4.92 31.88
C LYS A 2 16.43 -5.09 31.60
N ASN A 3 15.76 -5.90 32.42
CA ASN A 3 14.33 -6.13 32.40
C ASN A 3 13.63 -4.85 32.88
N THR A 4 13.38 -3.90 31.98
CA THR A 4 12.63 -2.67 32.30
C THR A 4 11.16 -3.04 32.46
N ARG A 5 10.70 -3.03 33.72
CA ARG A 5 9.30 -3.19 34.15
C ARG A 5 8.35 -2.38 33.25
N ILE A 6 7.26 -2.99 32.80
CA ILE A 6 6.23 -2.31 32.00
C ILE A 6 5.60 -1.15 32.78
N ASP A 7 5.38 -0.02 32.10
CA ASP A 7 4.75 1.17 32.67
C ASP A 7 3.23 1.12 32.41
N LEU A 8 2.46 0.75 33.43
CA LEU A 8 1.01 0.51 33.31
C LEU A 8 0.16 1.77 33.54
N ARG A 9 0.78 2.92 33.82
CA ARG A 9 0.08 4.13 34.32
C ARG A 9 -1.14 4.52 33.50
N PHE A 10 -1.01 4.54 32.18
CA PHE A 10 -2.11 4.81 31.26
C PHE A 10 -2.18 3.72 30.20
N TYR A 11 -3.01 2.72 30.46
CA TYR A 11 -3.22 1.55 29.62
C TYR A 11 -4.49 1.76 28.78
N PHE A 12 -4.34 1.91 27.47
CA PHE A 12 -5.46 2.04 26.56
C PHE A 12 -5.77 0.70 25.87
N ILE A 13 -7.06 0.38 25.67
CA ILE A 13 -7.50 -0.80 24.92
C ILE A 13 -8.42 -0.34 23.79
N THR A 14 -8.17 -0.81 22.57
CA THR A 14 -9.03 -0.50 21.41
C THR A 14 -10.43 -1.12 21.58
N ASP A 15 -11.45 -0.43 21.06
CA ASP A 15 -12.84 -0.90 21.02
C ASP A 15 -13.24 -1.19 19.57
N ASP A 16 -13.35 -2.47 19.24
CA ASP A 16 -13.81 -2.98 17.95
C ASP A 16 -15.33 -2.77 17.72
N GLY A 17 -16.07 -2.39 18.76
CA GLY A 17 -17.52 -2.23 18.71
C GLY A 17 -18.02 -0.80 18.42
N THR A 18 -17.15 0.17 18.16
CA THR A 18 -17.56 1.57 17.92
C THR A 18 -17.71 1.87 16.43
N SER A 19 -18.82 2.51 16.04
CA SER A 19 -19.08 2.94 14.66
C SER A 19 -18.37 4.25 14.25
N GLY A 20 -17.73 4.95 15.19
CA GLY A 20 -17.19 6.30 14.98
C GLY A 20 -15.75 6.36 14.44
N SER A 21 -14.82 5.63 15.05
CA SER A 21 -13.39 5.67 14.70
C SER A 21 -12.77 4.28 14.78
N GLY A 22 -12.02 3.88 13.75
CA GLY A 22 -11.31 2.60 13.72
C GLY A 22 -10.21 2.49 14.79
N PRO A 23 -9.79 1.27 15.17
CA PRO A 23 -8.75 1.00 16.15
C PRO A 23 -7.47 1.85 15.99
N LEU A 24 -7.03 2.13 14.76
CA LEU A 24 -5.83 2.93 14.52
C LEU A 24 -5.99 4.39 14.98
N GLU A 25 -7.13 5.02 14.70
CA GLU A 25 -7.40 6.39 15.14
C GLU A 25 -7.56 6.46 16.66
N GLN A 26 -8.20 5.46 17.26
CA GLN A 26 -8.29 5.35 18.71
C GLN A 26 -6.89 5.27 19.36
N ALA A 27 -6.00 4.45 18.80
CA ALA A 27 -4.64 4.32 19.28
C ALA A 27 -3.84 5.63 19.13
N LYS A 28 -3.97 6.33 17.99
CA LYS A 28 -3.36 7.66 17.79
C LYS A 28 -3.75 8.63 18.90
N ILE A 29 -5.05 8.73 19.17
CA ILE A 29 -5.59 9.62 20.21
C ILE A 29 -4.98 9.30 21.58
N ALA A 30 -4.95 8.02 21.95
CA ALA A 30 -4.40 7.58 23.23
C ALA A 30 -2.88 7.83 23.34
N ILE A 31 -2.10 7.48 22.31
CA ILE A 31 -0.64 7.67 22.29
C ILE A 31 -0.30 9.16 22.37
N ALA A 32 -1.00 10.01 21.60
CA ALA A 32 -0.83 11.46 21.61
C ALA A 32 -1.12 12.06 22.99
N ALA A 33 -2.16 11.57 23.66
CA ALA A 33 -2.51 12.03 25.00
C ALA A 33 -1.47 11.63 26.06
N GLY A 34 -0.77 10.50 25.87
CA GLY A 34 0.26 10.05 26.81
C GLY A 34 0.13 8.60 27.25
N ALA A 35 -0.61 7.75 26.54
CA ALA A 35 -0.73 6.33 26.86
C ALA A 35 0.65 5.66 26.92
N THR A 36 0.84 4.75 27.88
CA THR A 36 2.10 4.01 28.09
C THR A 36 2.00 2.58 27.58
N VAL A 37 0.76 2.07 27.46
CA VAL A 37 0.43 0.79 26.84
C VAL A 37 -0.77 0.98 25.92
N VAL A 38 -0.73 0.36 24.74
CA VAL A 38 -1.89 0.16 23.88
C VAL A 38 -2.10 -1.33 23.69
N GLN A 39 -3.29 -1.79 24.03
CA GLN A 39 -3.72 -3.16 23.78
C GLN A 39 -4.68 -3.19 22.59
N TYR A 40 -4.30 -3.92 21.54
CA TYR A 40 -5.17 -4.20 20.42
C TYR A 40 -6.13 -5.34 20.78
N ARG A 41 -7.42 -5.02 20.75
CA ARG A 41 -8.52 -5.95 20.99
C ARG A 41 -9.46 -5.92 19.80
N ASN A 42 -9.57 -7.05 19.12
CA ASN A 42 -10.55 -7.31 18.07
C ASN A 42 -11.02 -8.77 18.21
N LYS A 43 -12.26 -8.98 18.65
CA LYS A 43 -12.84 -10.33 18.85
C LYS A 43 -13.36 -10.96 17.56
N ALA A 44 -13.45 -10.19 16.49
CA ALA A 44 -13.89 -10.62 15.16
C ALA A 44 -12.77 -10.47 14.11
N PHE A 45 -11.52 -10.68 14.54
CA PHE A 45 -10.34 -10.48 13.70
C PHE A 45 -10.40 -11.29 12.39
N SER A 46 -10.04 -10.63 11.30
CA SER A 46 -9.97 -11.17 9.94
C SER A 46 -8.71 -10.68 9.21
N ASP A 47 -8.32 -11.35 8.11
CA ASP A 47 -7.10 -11.00 7.35
C ASP A 47 -6.97 -9.51 6.97
N PRO A 48 -8.04 -8.79 6.57
CA PRO A 48 -7.97 -7.35 6.32
C PRO A 48 -7.53 -6.50 7.51
N ASP A 49 -7.81 -6.95 8.74
CA ASP A 49 -7.50 -6.22 9.97
C ASP A 49 -6.01 -6.23 10.31
N PHE A 50 -5.23 -7.13 9.69
CA PHE A 50 -3.80 -7.27 9.97
C PHE A 50 -3.02 -5.98 9.70
N ASN A 51 -3.32 -5.29 8.61
CA ASN A 51 -2.63 -4.05 8.24
C ASN A 51 -2.89 -2.93 9.26
N GLU A 52 -4.12 -2.84 9.78
CA GLU A 52 -4.45 -1.86 10.82
C GLU A 52 -3.74 -2.19 12.13
N ALA A 53 -3.74 -3.45 12.55
CA ALA A 53 -3.05 -3.89 13.75
C ALA A 53 -1.52 -3.67 13.65
N GLN A 54 -0.94 -3.92 12.47
CA GLN A 54 0.49 -3.68 12.20
C GLN A 54 0.83 -2.18 12.25
N ALA A 55 -0.06 -1.32 11.74
CA ALA A 55 0.10 0.12 11.85
C ALA A 55 0.14 0.60 13.30
N ILE A 56 -0.73 0.05 14.17
CA ILE A 56 -0.75 0.38 15.59
C ILE A 56 0.55 -0.10 16.25
N ALA A 57 1.02 -1.31 15.93
CA ALA A 57 2.28 -1.85 16.45
C ALA A 57 3.48 -0.95 16.12
N GLN A 58 3.60 -0.52 14.86
CA GLN A 58 4.66 0.38 14.42
C GLN A 58 4.58 1.74 15.13
N MET A 59 3.38 2.30 15.26
CA MET A 59 3.17 3.56 15.96
C MET A 59 3.59 3.45 17.43
N CYS A 60 3.22 2.36 18.10
CA CYS A 60 3.63 2.11 19.48
C CYS A 60 5.16 2.04 19.59
N ALA A 61 5.82 1.31 18.69
CA ALA A 61 7.27 1.18 18.66
C ALA A 61 7.99 2.54 18.51
N ILE A 62 7.52 3.40 17.60
CA ILE A 62 8.08 4.75 17.38
C ILE A 62 7.96 5.60 18.64
N HIS A 63 6.83 5.51 19.34
CA HIS A 63 6.52 6.34 20.50
C HIS A 63 7.00 5.78 21.84
N GLY A 64 7.69 4.64 21.82
CA GLY A 64 8.11 3.92 23.03
C GLY A 64 6.92 3.50 23.90
N VAL A 65 5.77 3.23 23.27
CA VAL A 65 4.55 2.71 23.90
C VAL A 65 4.54 1.21 23.74
N ARG A 66 4.16 0.46 24.77
CA ARG A 66 4.08 -1.01 24.67
C ARG A 66 2.85 -1.42 23.88
N PHE A 67 3.05 -2.28 22.88
CA PHE A 67 1.97 -2.85 22.08
C PHE A 67 1.65 -4.27 22.55
N ILE A 68 0.44 -4.47 23.06
CA ILE A 68 -0.04 -5.74 23.60
C ILE A 68 -1.19 -6.25 22.74
N VAL A 69 -1.23 -7.54 22.42
CA VAL A 69 -2.39 -8.14 21.75
C VAL A 69 -3.29 -8.82 22.78
N ASN A 70 -4.60 -8.67 22.63
CA ASN A 70 -5.60 -9.33 23.46
C ASN A 70 -5.78 -10.80 23.03
N ASP A 71 -5.66 -11.73 23.97
CA ASP A 71 -5.97 -13.17 23.91
C ASP A 71 -5.12 -14.01 22.91
N ASP A 72 -4.79 -13.48 21.73
CA ASP A 72 -4.15 -14.21 20.63
C ASP A 72 -2.62 -14.03 20.57
N MET A 73 -1.91 -15.04 21.07
CA MET A 73 -0.43 -15.08 21.04
C MET A 73 0.18 -15.32 19.65
N ILE A 74 -0.57 -15.92 18.71
CA ILE A 74 -0.08 -16.14 17.34
C ILE A 74 -0.13 -14.82 16.58
N LEU A 75 -1.24 -14.09 16.72
CA LEU A 75 -1.36 -12.74 16.18
C LEU A 75 -0.32 -11.80 16.81
N ALA A 76 -0.10 -11.88 18.13
CA ALA A 76 0.96 -11.14 18.81
C ALA A 76 2.34 -11.39 18.17
N ARG A 77 2.67 -12.66 17.88
CA ARG A 77 3.92 -13.02 17.22
C ARG A 77 4.00 -12.48 15.80
N ALA A 78 2.92 -12.62 15.02
CA ALA A 78 2.86 -12.19 13.63
C ALA A 78 3.01 -10.67 13.48
N LEU A 79 2.46 -9.90 14.43
CA LEU A 79 2.57 -8.44 14.48
C LEU A 79 3.89 -7.93 15.08
N GLY A 80 4.73 -8.82 15.63
CA GLY A 80 5.93 -8.42 16.38
C GLY A 80 5.59 -7.61 17.64
N ALA A 81 4.48 -7.92 18.30
CA ALA A 81 4.02 -7.22 19.49
C ALA A 81 4.99 -7.40 20.68
N ASP A 82 5.00 -6.43 21.59
CA ASP A 82 5.77 -6.52 22.84
C ASP A 82 5.29 -7.66 23.74
N GLY A 83 4.02 -8.06 23.60
CA GLY A 83 3.38 -8.98 24.52
C GLY A 83 1.93 -9.33 24.21
N VAL A 84 1.35 -10.09 25.14
CA VAL A 84 -0.05 -10.53 25.09
C VAL A 84 -0.69 -10.34 26.47
N HIS A 85 -1.99 -10.06 26.49
CA HIS A 85 -2.81 -10.09 27.69
C HIS A 85 -3.84 -11.21 27.59
N LEU A 86 -3.92 -12.06 28.60
CA LEU A 86 -4.69 -13.31 28.59
C LEU A 86 -5.76 -13.30 29.70
N GLY A 87 -6.98 -13.67 29.34
CA GLY A 87 -8.06 -14.00 30.25
C GLY A 87 -7.93 -15.40 30.85
N GLN A 88 -8.81 -15.71 31.81
CA GLN A 88 -8.81 -16.99 32.53
C GLN A 88 -9.12 -18.23 31.65
N GLN A 89 -9.76 -18.01 30.49
CA GLN A 89 -10.15 -19.07 29.56
C GLN A 89 -9.21 -19.18 28.35
N ASP A 90 -8.23 -18.27 28.26
CA ASP A 90 -7.29 -18.24 27.14
C ASP A 90 -6.14 -19.23 27.36
N ALA A 91 -5.21 -19.26 26.41
CA ALA A 91 -4.08 -20.15 26.48
C ALA A 91 -3.11 -19.79 27.63
N ASP A 92 -2.31 -20.78 28.05
CA ASP A 92 -1.42 -20.68 29.21
C ASP A 92 -0.37 -19.55 29.04
N PRO A 93 -0.24 -18.64 30.02
CA PRO A 93 0.82 -17.62 30.04
C PRO A 93 2.25 -18.17 29.85
N ALA A 94 2.53 -19.38 30.34
CA ALA A 94 3.83 -20.02 30.12
C ALA A 94 4.06 -20.36 28.64
N LEU A 95 3.01 -20.76 27.91
CA LEU A 95 3.06 -21.01 26.47
C LEU A 95 3.26 -19.71 25.68
N ALA A 96 2.64 -18.61 26.12
CA ALA A 96 2.87 -17.29 25.51
C ALA A 96 4.36 -16.92 25.49
N ARG A 97 5.10 -17.16 26.60
CA ARG A 97 6.56 -16.93 26.64
C ARG A 97 7.34 -17.84 25.69
N GLN A 98 6.90 -19.08 25.49
CA GLN A 98 7.56 -19.99 24.56
C GLN A 98 7.39 -19.52 23.10
N ILE A 99 6.21 -19.00 22.77
CA ILE A 99 5.89 -18.54 21.42
C ILE A 99 6.48 -17.15 21.13
N LEU A 100 6.37 -16.20 22.05
CA LEU A 100 6.81 -14.82 21.84
C LEU A 100 8.28 -14.60 22.21
N GLY A 101 8.86 -15.51 22.99
CA GLY A 101 10.23 -15.43 23.47
C GLY A 101 10.36 -14.90 24.90
N PRO A 102 11.54 -15.04 25.51
CA PRO A 102 11.74 -14.77 26.94
C PRO A 102 11.58 -13.30 27.33
N GLY A 103 11.70 -12.38 26.37
CA GLY A 103 11.53 -10.94 26.59
C GLY A 103 10.11 -10.41 26.43
N ALA A 104 9.14 -11.27 26.10
CA ALA A 104 7.76 -10.88 25.92
C ALA A 104 7.12 -10.42 27.24
N VAL A 105 6.26 -9.41 27.16
CA VAL A 105 5.42 -8.96 28.27
C VAL A 105 4.15 -9.82 28.31
N VAL A 106 3.87 -10.46 29.45
CA VAL A 106 2.70 -11.32 29.61
C VAL A 106 1.79 -10.77 30.71
N GLY A 107 0.60 -10.30 30.32
CA GLY A 107 -0.44 -9.88 31.25
C GLY A 107 -1.48 -10.97 31.47
N VAL A 108 -2.05 -11.04 32.67
CA VAL A 108 -3.19 -11.94 32.95
C VAL A 108 -4.30 -11.21 33.68
N SER A 109 -5.56 -11.56 33.41
CA SER A 109 -6.71 -11.03 34.15
C SER A 109 -7.02 -11.89 35.38
N ALA A 110 -7.20 -11.28 36.56
CA ALA A 110 -7.87 -11.91 37.70
C ALA A 110 -8.82 -10.90 38.37
N ALA A 111 -10.12 -11.20 38.32
CA ALA A 111 -11.15 -10.27 38.76
C ALA A 111 -11.20 -10.12 40.28
N ASN A 112 -10.82 -11.15 41.04
CA ASN A 112 -10.91 -11.15 42.50
C ASN A 112 -9.85 -12.09 43.12
N LEU A 113 -9.83 -12.17 44.46
CA LEU A 113 -8.88 -13.01 45.19
C LEU A 113 -9.01 -14.52 44.90
N GLU A 114 -10.21 -14.99 44.58
CA GLU A 114 -10.45 -16.41 44.29
C GLU A 114 -9.83 -16.80 42.93
N GLU A 115 -10.01 -15.95 41.92
CA GLU A 115 -9.35 -16.12 40.61
C GLU A 115 -7.84 -15.95 40.73
N LEU A 116 -7.37 -14.95 41.48
CA LEU A 116 -5.94 -14.75 41.71
C LEU A 116 -5.29 -15.99 42.34
N ALA A 117 -5.95 -16.62 43.32
CA ALA A 117 -5.44 -17.82 43.96
C ALA A 117 -5.34 -19.05 43.04
N ARG A 118 -6.08 -19.05 41.93
CA ARG A 118 -6.06 -20.12 40.91
C ARG A 118 -5.19 -19.79 39.70
N THR A 119 -4.75 -18.55 39.57
CA THR A 119 -3.95 -18.07 38.45
C THR A 119 -2.47 -18.33 38.71
N ASP A 120 -1.80 -19.06 37.82
CA ASP A 120 -0.34 -19.13 37.86
C ASP A 120 0.23 -17.79 37.38
N THR A 121 0.77 -17.02 38.32
CA THR A 121 1.34 -15.69 38.08
C THR A 121 2.84 -15.73 37.83
N ALA A 122 3.51 -16.87 38.03
CA ALA A 122 4.95 -17.01 37.83
C ALA A 122 5.44 -16.62 36.42
N PRO A 123 4.73 -16.96 35.32
CA PRO A 123 5.11 -16.51 33.98
C PRO A 123 4.67 -15.09 33.63
N CYS A 124 3.94 -14.37 34.50
CA CYS A 124 3.31 -13.09 34.17
C CYS A 124 4.12 -11.87 34.65
N ASP A 125 4.02 -10.76 33.93
CA ASP A 125 4.67 -9.48 34.24
C ASP A 125 3.74 -8.47 34.91
N TYR A 126 2.43 -8.60 34.71
CA TYR A 126 1.41 -7.77 35.36
C TYR A 126 0.04 -8.46 35.43
N LEU A 127 -0.84 -7.89 36.26
CA LEU A 127 -2.20 -8.35 36.48
C LEU A 127 -3.21 -7.27 36.10
N GLY A 128 -4.21 -7.61 35.29
CA GLY A 128 -5.43 -6.81 35.13
C GLY A 128 -6.49 -7.23 36.14
N THR A 129 -7.05 -6.27 36.88
CA THR A 129 -8.09 -6.58 37.89
C THR A 129 -9.27 -5.64 37.81
N GLY A 130 -10.46 -6.24 37.81
CA GLY A 130 -11.71 -5.51 37.69
C GLY A 130 -12.88 -6.42 37.36
N PRO A 131 -14.09 -5.83 37.25
CA PRO A 131 -14.36 -4.41 37.19
C PRO A 131 -14.25 -3.76 38.58
N VAL A 132 -13.52 -2.66 38.68
CA VAL A 132 -13.41 -1.91 39.95
C VAL A 132 -14.71 -1.17 40.23
N PHE A 133 -15.32 -0.58 39.19
CA PHE A 133 -16.63 0.06 39.24
C PHE A 133 -17.57 -0.55 38.20
N ALA A 134 -18.87 -0.36 38.38
CA ALA A 134 -19.86 -0.87 37.43
C ALA A 134 -19.60 -0.36 36.00
N THR A 135 -19.67 -1.25 35.02
CA THR A 135 -19.41 -0.92 33.61
C THR A 135 -20.29 -1.74 32.67
N GLY A 136 -20.71 -1.13 31.56
CA GLY A 136 -21.46 -1.80 30.48
C GLY A 136 -20.60 -2.14 29.26
N THR A 137 -19.28 -2.05 29.35
CA THR A 137 -18.39 -2.13 28.18
C THR A 137 -18.20 -3.55 27.64
N LYS A 138 -18.23 -4.56 28.52
CA LYS A 138 -18.15 -5.98 28.16
C LYS A 138 -19.34 -6.73 28.75
N ALA A 139 -19.92 -7.67 28.01
CA ALA A 139 -21.08 -8.45 28.47
C ALA A 139 -20.76 -9.40 29.65
N ASP A 140 -19.48 -9.72 29.84
CA ASP A 140 -18.92 -10.63 30.84
C ASP A 140 -18.26 -9.90 32.02
N ALA A 141 -18.46 -8.59 32.16
CA ALA A 141 -17.71 -7.80 33.14
C ALA A 141 -17.90 -8.25 34.60
N GLY A 142 -18.95 -8.97 34.99
CA GLY A 142 -19.10 -9.43 36.39
C GLY A 142 -19.40 -8.28 37.38
N GLU A 143 -19.48 -8.61 38.68
CA GLU A 143 -19.81 -7.63 39.73
C GLU A 143 -18.61 -6.75 40.10
N ALA A 144 -18.87 -5.47 40.42
CA ALA A 144 -17.83 -4.52 40.78
C ALA A 144 -17.19 -4.88 42.13
N ILE A 145 -15.87 -5.09 42.14
CA ILE A 145 -15.12 -5.45 43.36
C ILE A 145 -14.86 -4.25 44.28
N GLY A 146 -15.02 -3.03 43.76
CA GLY A 146 -14.75 -1.79 44.47
C GLY A 146 -13.27 -1.57 44.80
N LEU A 147 -12.97 -0.38 45.35
CA LEU A 147 -11.61 0.01 45.73
C LEU A 147 -11.01 -0.90 46.81
N HIS A 148 -11.84 -1.45 47.70
CA HIS A 148 -11.41 -2.39 48.73
C HIS A 148 -10.95 -3.72 48.12
N GLY A 149 -11.74 -4.29 47.19
CA GLY A 149 -11.37 -5.50 46.46
C GLY A 149 -10.09 -5.32 45.64
N LEU A 150 -9.96 -4.18 44.95
CA LEU A 150 -8.73 -3.80 44.26
C LEU A 150 -7.51 -3.82 45.21
N SER A 151 -7.62 -3.18 46.38
CA SER A 151 -6.51 -3.10 47.34
C SER A 151 -6.15 -4.46 47.97
N GLU A 152 -7.11 -5.37 48.14
CA GLU A 152 -6.84 -6.76 48.53
C GLU A 152 -6.06 -7.53 47.44
N VAL A 153 -6.46 -7.39 46.16
CA VAL A 153 -5.76 -8.01 45.03
C VAL A 153 -4.32 -7.50 44.92
N VAL A 154 -4.13 -6.17 44.99
CA VAL A 154 -2.81 -5.53 44.96
C VAL A 154 -1.88 -6.09 46.04
N ARG A 155 -2.39 -6.25 47.28
CA ARG A 155 -1.57 -6.77 48.38
C ARG A 155 -1.15 -8.23 48.22
N ARG A 156 -1.90 -9.03 47.46
CA ARG A 156 -1.65 -10.46 47.30
C ARG A 156 -1.01 -10.86 45.97
N SER A 157 -1.10 -10.03 44.94
CA SER A 157 -0.65 -10.39 43.59
C SER A 157 0.86 -10.65 43.49
N GLY A 158 1.67 -9.88 44.20
CA GLY A 158 3.13 -9.86 44.01
C GLY A 158 3.58 -9.31 42.65
N LEU A 159 2.64 -8.93 41.78
CA LEU A 159 2.84 -8.37 40.45
C LEU A 159 2.30 -6.93 40.39
N PRO A 160 2.82 -6.09 39.47
CA PRO A 160 2.19 -4.82 39.13
C PRO A 160 0.72 -5.02 38.73
N VAL A 161 -0.18 -4.16 39.20
CA VAL A 161 -1.62 -4.29 38.98
C VAL A 161 -2.16 -3.11 38.20
N VAL A 162 -2.89 -3.38 37.11
CA VAL A 162 -3.68 -2.39 36.39
C VAL A 162 -5.16 -2.57 36.73
N ALA A 163 -5.78 -1.52 37.25
CA ALA A 163 -7.21 -1.48 37.54
C ALA A 163 -8.00 -1.36 36.23
N ILE A 164 -9.07 -2.12 36.05
CA ILE A 164 -9.94 -2.05 34.87
C ILE A 164 -11.42 -2.05 35.25
N GLY A 165 -12.27 -1.50 34.39
CA GLY A 165 -13.73 -1.58 34.49
C GLY A 165 -14.35 -0.43 35.28
N GLY A 166 -15.11 0.40 34.56
CA GLY A 166 -15.87 1.52 35.12
C GLY A 166 -15.00 2.70 35.58
N ILE A 167 -13.78 2.80 35.05
CA ILE A 167 -12.83 3.87 35.42
C ILE A 167 -13.07 5.10 34.55
N PHE A 168 -13.12 6.25 35.20
CA PHE A 168 -13.21 7.58 34.60
C PHE A 168 -12.06 8.44 35.16
N PRO A 169 -11.73 9.60 34.54
CA PRO A 169 -10.62 10.44 35.01
C PRO A 169 -10.69 10.79 36.51
N GLU A 170 -11.90 10.93 37.05
CA GLU A 170 -12.15 11.25 38.46
C GLU A 170 -11.87 10.11 39.42
N SER A 171 -11.88 8.84 38.96
CA SER A 171 -11.63 7.67 39.80
C SER A 171 -10.20 7.13 39.71
N VAL A 172 -9.37 7.71 38.83
CA VAL A 172 -7.96 7.31 38.68
C VAL A 172 -7.17 7.47 39.97
N GLU A 173 -7.27 8.63 40.63
CA GLU A 173 -6.53 8.90 41.88
C GLU A 173 -6.86 7.85 42.95
N ALA A 174 -8.15 7.55 43.14
CA ALA A 174 -8.59 6.54 44.11
C ALA A 174 -8.08 5.12 43.79
N CYS A 175 -8.00 4.75 42.50
CA CYS A 175 -7.41 3.47 42.09
C CYS A 175 -5.90 3.42 42.41
N MET A 176 -5.17 4.51 42.16
CA MET A 176 -3.73 4.61 42.46
C MET A 176 -3.48 4.59 43.98
N GLU A 177 -4.31 5.27 44.76
CA GLU A 177 -4.27 5.24 46.23
C GLU A 177 -4.54 3.84 46.82
N SER A 178 -5.38 3.04 46.15
CA SER A 178 -5.58 1.61 46.47
C SER A 178 -4.36 0.73 46.13
N GLY A 179 -3.32 1.30 45.50
CA GLY A 179 -2.04 0.66 45.20
C GLY A 179 -1.92 0.10 43.78
N ALA A 180 -2.84 0.42 42.86
CA ALA A 180 -2.67 0.06 41.45
C ALA A 180 -1.48 0.82 40.83
N ASP A 181 -0.76 0.16 39.92
CA ASP A 181 0.33 0.76 39.13
C ASP A 181 -0.21 1.58 37.94
N GLY A 182 -1.51 1.49 37.66
CA GLY A 182 -2.18 2.26 36.61
C GLY A 182 -3.62 1.84 36.38
N VAL A 183 -4.22 2.40 35.32
CA VAL A 183 -5.61 2.14 34.94
C VAL A 183 -5.70 1.74 33.46
N ALA A 184 -6.57 0.78 33.18
CA ALA A 184 -6.94 0.35 31.84
C ALA A 184 -8.32 0.90 31.46
N VAL A 185 -8.39 1.52 30.28
CA VAL A 185 -9.59 2.21 29.79
C VAL A 185 -9.92 1.83 28.36
N ILE A 186 -11.23 1.77 28.08
CA ILE A 186 -11.81 1.46 26.77
C ILE A 186 -12.84 2.56 26.41
N SER A 187 -14.10 2.34 26.80
CA SER A 187 -15.27 3.12 26.41
C SER A 187 -15.29 4.57 26.92
N ALA A 188 -14.65 4.85 28.06
CA ALA A 188 -14.58 6.22 28.58
C ALA A 188 -13.76 7.16 27.67
N ILE A 189 -12.96 6.61 26.76
CA ILE A 189 -12.32 7.36 25.68
C ILE A 189 -13.04 7.11 24.35
N THR A 190 -13.19 5.85 23.95
CA THR A 190 -13.68 5.50 22.59
C THR A 190 -15.14 5.87 22.34
N ARG A 191 -15.94 6.07 23.38
CA ARG A 191 -17.37 6.42 23.29
C ARG A 191 -17.69 7.79 23.89
N ALA A 192 -16.67 8.61 24.15
CA ALA A 192 -16.86 10.00 24.55
C ALA A 192 -17.24 10.87 23.35
N ASP A 193 -17.95 11.98 23.60
CA ASP A 193 -18.26 12.98 22.56
C ASP A 193 -16.98 13.59 21.97
N ASP A 194 -15.94 13.75 22.80
CA ASP A 194 -14.59 14.17 22.41
C ASP A 194 -13.56 13.17 22.97
N PRO A 195 -13.18 12.15 22.19
CA PRO A 195 -12.20 11.16 22.61
C PRO A 195 -10.81 11.75 22.93
N ALA A 196 -10.41 12.83 22.24
CA ALA A 196 -9.12 13.47 22.46
C ALA A 196 -9.08 14.21 23.80
N ALA A 197 -10.13 14.97 24.12
CA ALA A 197 -10.27 15.61 25.42
C ALA A 197 -10.37 14.57 26.55
N ALA A 198 -11.11 13.48 26.35
CA ALA A 198 -11.20 12.40 27.31
C ALA A 198 -9.83 11.76 27.59
N ALA A 199 -9.08 11.42 26.54
CA ALA A 199 -7.74 10.85 26.67
C ALA A 199 -6.77 11.80 27.38
N ALA A 200 -6.82 13.11 27.10
CA ALA A 200 -6.00 14.11 27.77
C ALA A 200 -6.30 14.20 29.28
N ARG A 201 -7.57 14.08 29.69
CA ARG A 201 -7.96 14.03 31.11
C ARG A 201 -7.43 12.79 31.81
N PHE A 202 -7.45 11.63 31.14
CA PHE A 202 -6.81 10.42 31.66
C PHE A 202 -5.30 10.59 31.83
N ALA A 203 -4.61 11.12 30.81
CA ALA A 203 -3.17 11.35 30.89
C ALA A 203 -2.78 12.27 32.07
N ALA A 204 -3.54 13.36 32.26
CA ALA A 204 -3.35 14.26 33.39
C ALA A 204 -3.55 13.54 34.74
N ALA A 205 -4.62 12.75 34.87
CA ALA A 205 -4.91 12.00 36.09
C ALA A 205 -3.89 10.87 36.37
N CYS A 206 -3.34 10.25 35.32
CA CYS A 206 -2.29 9.22 35.39
C CYS A 206 -0.88 9.83 35.57
N GLY A 207 -0.73 11.16 35.53
CA GLY A 207 0.57 11.82 35.57
C GLY A 207 1.47 11.50 34.37
N THR A 208 0.89 11.15 33.23
CA THR A 208 1.61 10.99 31.96
C THR A 208 1.61 12.29 31.18
N ARG A 209 2.50 12.41 30.20
CA ARG A 209 2.65 13.62 29.39
C ARG A 209 2.18 13.36 27.96
N PRO A 210 1.51 14.32 27.33
CA PRO A 210 1.19 14.22 25.92
C PRO A 210 2.47 14.13 25.08
N ARG A 211 2.35 13.45 23.94
CA ARG A 211 3.43 13.25 22.98
C ARG A 211 3.01 13.81 21.63
N VAL A 212 3.97 14.34 20.89
CA VAL A 212 3.78 14.67 19.48
C VAL A 212 3.88 13.38 18.69
N LEU A 213 2.84 13.04 17.92
CA LEU A 213 2.87 11.85 17.09
C LEU A 213 3.85 12.05 15.92
N GLN A 214 4.84 11.19 15.90
CA GLN A 214 5.82 10.99 14.85
C GLN A 214 5.33 9.88 13.94
N THR A 215 5.40 10.11 12.63
CA THR A 215 5.32 9.06 11.62
C THR A 215 6.72 8.46 11.38
N PRO A 216 6.84 7.23 10.87
CA PRO A 216 8.13 6.55 10.69
C PRO A 216 9.19 7.32 9.89
N TRP A 217 8.78 8.28 9.05
CA TRP A 217 9.66 9.05 8.16
C TRP A 217 9.67 10.57 8.43
N GLN A 218 9.16 11.01 9.59
CA GLN A 218 8.86 12.43 9.85
C GLN A 218 10.08 13.37 9.89
N ASP A 219 11.30 12.85 9.89
CA ASP A 219 12.45 13.63 9.44
C ASP A 219 12.55 13.46 7.93
N GLU A 220 11.77 14.29 7.24
CA GLU A 220 11.72 14.36 5.78
C GLU A 220 13.12 14.49 5.19
N PHE A 221 13.97 15.32 5.80
CA PHE A 221 15.34 15.54 5.34
C PHE A 221 16.21 14.29 5.53
N LEU A 222 16.11 13.57 6.65
CA LEU A 222 16.79 12.28 6.80
C LEU A 222 16.28 11.22 5.83
N LEU A 223 14.97 11.21 5.52
CA LEU A 223 14.41 10.33 4.50
C LEU A 223 14.98 10.68 3.13
N ILE A 224 14.99 11.96 2.76
CA ILE A 224 15.56 12.46 1.51
C ILE A 224 17.05 12.10 1.42
N ASP A 225 17.83 12.35 2.47
CA ASP A 225 19.26 11.99 2.53
C ASP A 225 19.47 10.49 2.34
N GLN A 226 18.60 9.65 2.92
CA GLN A 226 18.66 8.20 2.73
C GLN A 226 18.27 7.79 1.31
N ILE A 227 17.28 8.45 0.70
CA ILE A 227 16.90 8.23 -0.69
C ILE A 227 18.09 8.64 -1.58
N LEU A 228 18.65 9.82 -1.43
CA LEU A 228 19.69 10.36 -2.32
C LEU A 228 21.10 9.80 -2.04
N GLY A 229 21.35 9.32 -0.82
CA GLY A 229 22.64 8.81 -0.38
C GLY A 229 22.95 7.38 -0.82
N GLN A 230 22.07 6.72 -1.56
CA GLN A 230 22.28 5.34 -2.02
C GLN A 230 23.27 5.28 -3.21
N PRO A 231 24.13 4.25 -3.30
CA PRO A 231 25.11 4.13 -4.38
C PRO A 231 24.43 4.03 -5.76
N GLY A 232 24.64 5.03 -6.62
CA GLY A 232 24.08 5.08 -7.98
C GLY A 232 23.36 6.39 -8.31
N ASP A 233 22.84 7.08 -7.30
CA ASP A 233 21.98 8.27 -7.47
C ASP A 233 22.73 9.54 -7.92
N GLY A 234 24.07 9.52 -7.87
CA GLY A 234 24.93 10.62 -8.33
C GLY A 234 25.68 10.34 -9.64
N ARG A 235 25.45 9.19 -10.29
CA ARG A 235 26.02 8.97 -11.64
C ARG A 235 25.00 9.46 -12.64
N ASP A 236 25.12 10.72 -13.00
CA ASP A 236 24.65 11.21 -14.28
C ASP A 236 25.77 11.00 -15.31
N PRO A 237 25.81 9.83 -15.99
CA PRO A 237 26.88 9.54 -16.94
C PRO A 237 26.87 10.49 -18.15
N GLN A 238 25.82 11.29 -18.34
CA GLN A 238 25.64 12.15 -19.51
C GLN A 238 25.82 13.64 -19.22
N GLY A 239 25.97 14.05 -17.96
CA GLY A 239 26.03 15.47 -17.58
C GLY A 239 24.71 16.22 -17.82
N LEU A 240 23.59 15.49 -17.85
CA LEU A 240 22.24 16.03 -17.95
C LEU A 240 21.83 16.85 -16.70
N LEU A 241 22.10 16.37 -15.50
CA LEU A 241 21.67 16.96 -14.24
C LEU A 241 22.81 17.82 -13.68
N GLN A 242 22.82 19.10 -14.06
CA GLN A 242 23.84 20.07 -13.64
C GLN A 242 23.71 20.45 -12.16
N VAL A 243 22.47 20.52 -11.68
CA VAL A 243 22.12 20.61 -10.26
C VAL A 243 21.08 19.54 -10.01
N GLY A 244 21.36 18.64 -9.07
CA GLY A 244 20.52 17.49 -8.78
C GLY A 244 19.62 17.67 -7.57
N ALA A 245 19.02 16.56 -7.14
CA ALA A 245 18.21 16.52 -5.94
C ALA A 245 19.03 16.92 -4.69
N GLY A 246 18.42 17.70 -3.79
CA GLY A 246 19.06 18.26 -2.58
C GLY A 246 19.23 19.78 -2.60
N ASP A 247 19.02 20.43 -3.75
CA ASP A 247 18.84 21.88 -3.88
C ASP A 247 17.34 22.20 -4.11
N ASP A 248 16.96 23.48 -4.15
CA ASP A 248 15.56 23.92 -4.30
C ASP A 248 14.91 23.44 -5.62
N ALA A 249 15.72 23.23 -6.66
CA ALA A 249 15.28 22.72 -7.95
C ALA A 249 16.42 22.05 -8.72
N ALA A 250 16.07 21.09 -9.58
CA ALA A 250 17.00 20.50 -10.52
C ALA A 250 17.30 21.46 -11.70
N LEU A 251 18.58 21.60 -12.06
CA LEU A 251 19.01 22.26 -13.29
C LEU A 251 19.39 21.20 -14.33
N LEU A 252 18.62 21.12 -15.40
CA LEU A 252 18.89 20.24 -16.53
C LEU A 252 19.74 20.95 -17.59
N ALA A 253 20.64 20.21 -18.23
CA ALA A 253 21.35 20.63 -19.43
C ALA A 253 20.37 20.81 -20.60
N ASP A 254 20.84 21.43 -21.70
CA ASP A 254 20.03 21.62 -22.91
C ASP A 254 19.52 20.29 -23.47
N ILE A 255 18.19 20.10 -23.46
CA ILE A 255 17.54 18.91 -24.01
C ILE A 255 17.09 19.18 -25.44
N ALA A 256 17.64 18.42 -26.38
CA ALA A 256 17.16 18.43 -27.76
C ALA A 256 15.75 17.80 -27.84
N ARG A 257 14.76 18.57 -28.31
CA ARG A 257 13.36 18.16 -28.47
C ARG A 257 12.78 17.53 -27.19
N PRO A 258 12.57 18.31 -26.13
CA PRO A 258 12.08 17.77 -24.87
C PRO A 258 10.71 17.12 -25.04
N VAL A 259 10.55 15.94 -24.45
CA VAL A 259 9.28 15.22 -24.32
C VAL A 259 9.04 15.01 -22.84
N ILE A 260 7.83 15.31 -22.40
CA ILE A 260 7.46 15.36 -20.99
C ILE A 260 6.15 14.62 -20.83
N THR A 261 6.06 13.75 -19.83
CA THR A 261 4.81 13.11 -19.42
C THR A 261 4.68 13.10 -17.89
N THR A 262 3.47 12.84 -17.41
CA THR A 262 3.18 12.58 -16.01
C THR A 262 2.24 11.39 -15.90
N ASP A 263 2.50 10.53 -14.92
CA ASP A 263 1.68 9.37 -14.60
C ASP A 263 1.52 9.29 -13.07
N THR A 264 0.46 8.62 -12.60
CA THR A 264 0.20 8.47 -11.18
C THR A 264 -0.17 7.04 -10.82
N GLN A 265 0.32 6.59 -9.67
CA GLN A 265 0.01 5.29 -9.10
C GLN A 265 -0.52 5.49 -7.67
N HIS A 266 -1.82 5.25 -7.52
CA HIS A 266 -2.53 5.34 -6.24
C HIS A 266 -2.90 3.95 -5.69
N GLU A 267 -2.65 3.74 -4.40
CA GLU A 267 -3.14 2.60 -3.65
C GLU A 267 -4.68 2.51 -3.74
N ASN A 268 -5.20 1.29 -3.80
CA ASN A 268 -6.62 0.95 -3.97
C ASN A 268 -7.22 1.29 -5.34
N ILE A 269 -6.50 2.01 -6.20
CA ILE A 269 -6.88 2.28 -7.59
C ILE A 269 -6.03 1.41 -8.54
N HIS A 270 -4.71 1.58 -8.50
CA HIS A 270 -3.78 0.95 -9.45
C HIS A 270 -3.04 -0.27 -8.87
N PHE A 271 -2.90 -0.31 -7.55
CA PHE A 271 -2.28 -1.41 -6.83
C PHE A 271 -2.86 -1.56 -5.43
N ARG A 272 -2.53 -2.67 -4.77
CA ARG A 272 -2.75 -2.86 -3.33
C ARG A 272 -1.48 -3.39 -2.70
N ARG A 273 -1.14 -2.93 -1.50
CA ARG A 273 0.10 -3.33 -0.79
C ARG A 273 0.16 -4.82 -0.42
N PHE A 274 -0.97 -5.53 -0.43
CA PHE A 274 -0.98 -6.98 -0.26
C PHE A 274 -0.83 -7.74 -1.60
N TRP A 275 -1.08 -7.10 -2.74
CA TRP A 275 -0.81 -7.69 -4.05
C TRP A 275 0.67 -7.59 -4.41
N GLN A 276 1.28 -6.44 -4.11
CA GLN A 276 2.63 -6.10 -4.54
C GLN A 276 3.51 -5.68 -3.37
N SER A 277 4.77 -6.12 -3.39
CA SER A 277 5.80 -5.55 -2.52
C SER A 277 6.06 -4.09 -2.85
N PHE A 278 6.65 -3.34 -1.93
CA PHE A 278 7.02 -1.94 -2.18
C PHE A 278 8.00 -1.79 -3.35
N PHE A 279 8.92 -2.75 -3.53
CA PHE A 279 9.78 -2.83 -4.70
C PHE A 279 8.98 -2.97 -6.00
N GLU A 280 8.00 -3.88 -6.04
CA GLU A 280 7.14 -4.11 -7.21
C GLU A 280 6.32 -2.86 -7.55
N ILE A 281 5.80 -2.17 -6.55
CA ILE A 281 5.06 -0.91 -6.72
C ILE A 281 5.95 0.15 -7.36
N GLY A 282 7.17 0.35 -6.83
CA GLY A 282 8.10 1.33 -7.38
C GLY A 282 8.58 1.00 -8.80
N TYR A 283 8.83 -0.28 -9.09
CA TYR A 283 9.19 -0.73 -10.43
C TYR A 283 8.05 -0.49 -11.43
N LYS A 284 6.83 -0.98 -11.10
CA LYS A 284 5.65 -0.80 -11.95
C LYS A 284 5.45 0.67 -12.27
N ALA A 285 5.43 1.53 -11.25
CA ALA A 285 5.25 2.97 -11.41
C ALA A 285 6.25 3.58 -12.41
N ALA A 286 7.55 3.31 -12.27
CA ALA A 286 8.53 3.86 -13.20
C ALA A 286 8.30 3.39 -14.65
N GLU A 287 7.93 2.12 -14.85
CA GLU A 287 7.65 1.57 -16.18
C GLU A 287 6.37 2.17 -16.81
N THR A 288 5.31 2.46 -16.03
CA THR A 288 4.10 3.09 -16.55
C THR A 288 4.40 4.49 -17.10
N ALA A 289 5.11 5.31 -16.33
CA ALA A 289 5.55 6.64 -16.78
C ALA A 289 6.48 6.60 -18.00
N PHE A 290 7.30 5.54 -18.11
CA PHE A 290 8.18 5.35 -19.26
C PHE A 290 7.49 4.81 -20.51
N SER A 291 6.34 4.14 -20.36
CA SER A 291 5.54 3.65 -21.49
C SER A 291 5.13 4.78 -22.44
N ASP A 292 4.66 5.91 -21.89
CA ASP A 292 4.36 7.13 -22.62
C ASP A 292 5.56 7.67 -23.43
N LEU A 293 6.75 7.68 -22.81
CA LEU A 293 7.97 8.12 -23.49
C LEU A 293 8.32 7.16 -24.63
N ALA A 294 8.15 5.85 -24.43
CA ALA A 294 8.36 4.84 -25.47
C ALA A 294 7.39 5.06 -26.65
N ALA A 295 6.11 5.29 -26.36
CA ALA A 295 5.09 5.61 -27.34
C ALA A 295 5.40 6.88 -28.15
N CYS A 296 6.14 7.82 -27.56
CA CYS A 296 6.61 9.06 -28.21
C CYS A 296 7.99 8.95 -28.88
N TYR A 297 8.61 7.77 -28.90
CA TYR A 297 10.02 7.56 -29.31
C TYR A 297 11.01 8.48 -28.59
N ALA A 298 10.72 8.83 -27.35
CA ALA A 298 11.59 9.64 -26.52
C ALA A 298 12.56 8.73 -25.77
N ARG A 299 13.86 9.06 -25.82
CA ARG A 299 14.85 8.43 -24.95
C ARG A 299 14.66 8.98 -23.53
N PRO A 300 14.44 8.15 -22.51
CA PRO A 300 14.33 8.60 -21.13
C PRO A 300 15.60 9.32 -20.67
N LEU A 301 15.43 10.37 -19.89
CA LEU A 301 16.51 11.20 -19.39
C LEU A 301 16.46 11.33 -17.86
N ALA A 302 15.33 11.80 -17.32
CA ALA A 302 15.16 11.98 -15.89
C ALA A 302 13.73 11.63 -15.44
N LEU A 303 13.60 11.15 -14.21
CA LEU A 303 12.31 10.90 -13.55
C LEU A 303 12.27 11.68 -12.24
N PHE A 304 11.17 12.37 -11.99
CA PHE A 304 10.89 13.07 -10.75
C PHE A 304 9.73 12.40 -10.04
N VAL A 305 9.82 12.24 -8.72
CA VAL A 305 8.90 11.38 -7.95
C VAL A 305 8.32 12.14 -6.77
N ASN A 306 7.00 12.32 -6.75
CA ASN A 306 6.31 12.81 -5.57
C ASN A 306 5.65 11.64 -4.84
N LEU A 307 5.91 11.51 -3.55
CA LEU A 307 5.35 10.45 -2.70
C LEU A 307 4.40 11.02 -1.67
N SER A 308 3.16 10.53 -1.67
CA SER A 308 2.23 10.66 -0.56
C SER A 308 2.32 9.39 0.29
N LEU A 309 2.71 9.52 1.56
CA LEU A 309 2.98 8.38 2.44
C LEU A 309 1.96 8.29 3.58
N PRO A 310 1.30 7.13 3.77
CA PRO A 310 0.44 6.87 4.91
C PRO A 310 1.25 6.45 6.12
N ALA A 311 0.77 6.75 7.34
CA ALA A 311 1.51 6.56 8.61
C ALA A 311 2.07 5.14 8.84
N THR A 312 1.57 4.19 8.05
CA THR A 312 1.83 2.74 8.08
C THR A 312 3.00 2.32 7.18
N VAL A 313 3.52 3.23 6.35
CA VAL A 313 4.67 2.95 5.47
C VAL A 313 5.96 3.33 6.20
N SER A 314 6.85 2.37 6.42
CA SER A 314 8.12 2.61 7.09
C SER A 314 9.16 3.23 6.14
N ARG A 315 10.29 3.67 6.70
CA ARG A 315 11.42 4.18 5.91
C ARG A 315 12.03 3.10 5.00
N GLU A 316 12.07 1.86 5.48
CA GLU A 316 12.53 0.70 4.73
C GLU A 316 11.61 0.43 3.54
N ASN A 317 10.30 0.51 3.75
CA ASN A 317 9.32 0.40 2.66
C ASN A 317 9.53 1.48 1.59
N VAL A 318 9.77 2.74 1.99
CA VAL A 318 10.11 3.82 1.03
C VAL A 318 11.41 3.51 0.29
N THR A 319 12.41 2.94 0.98
CA THR A 319 13.68 2.53 0.36
C THR A 319 13.45 1.45 -0.69
N GLU A 320 12.58 0.47 -0.43
CA GLU A 320 12.19 -0.56 -1.40
C GLU A 320 11.48 0.02 -2.63
N ILE A 321 10.57 0.99 -2.46
CA ILE A 321 9.95 1.71 -3.59
C ILE A 321 11.03 2.30 -4.50
N TYR A 322 11.96 3.05 -3.93
CA TYR A 322 13.03 3.66 -4.72
C TYR A 322 14.00 2.63 -5.31
N GLN A 323 14.20 1.46 -4.69
CA GLN A 323 14.97 0.37 -5.31
C GLN A 323 14.28 -0.16 -6.58
N GLY A 324 12.96 -0.28 -6.57
CA GLY A 324 12.16 -0.61 -7.74
C GLY A 324 12.32 0.41 -8.86
N ILE A 325 12.14 1.69 -8.53
CA ILE A 325 12.31 2.82 -9.47
C ILE A 325 13.71 2.83 -10.08
N ARG A 326 14.76 2.65 -9.25
CA ARG A 326 16.15 2.63 -9.70
C ARG A 326 16.43 1.49 -10.67
N LYS A 327 15.78 0.33 -10.52
CA LYS A 327 15.94 -0.78 -11.45
C LYS A 327 15.49 -0.37 -12.86
N SER A 328 14.35 0.32 -12.98
CA SER A 328 13.86 0.85 -14.26
C SER A 328 14.75 1.96 -14.81
N LEU A 329 15.17 2.91 -13.97
CA LEU A 329 16.12 3.97 -14.36
C LEU A 329 17.42 3.40 -14.94
N ALA A 330 17.99 2.39 -14.27
CA ALA A 330 19.22 1.74 -14.70
C ALA A 330 19.05 1.00 -16.04
N ALA A 331 17.88 0.41 -16.29
CA ALA A 331 17.59 -0.32 -17.53
C ALA A 331 17.53 0.61 -18.75
N CYS A 332 17.05 1.85 -18.60
CA CYS A 332 16.94 2.83 -19.68
C CYS A 332 18.05 3.89 -19.68
N GLY A 333 18.91 3.91 -18.65
CA GLY A 333 20.00 4.88 -18.50
C GLY A 333 19.52 6.30 -18.13
N ALA A 334 18.34 6.42 -17.52
CA ALA A 334 17.83 7.67 -16.96
C ALA A 334 18.28 7.86 -15.51
N VAL A 335 18.09 9.09 -14.99
CA VAL A 335 18.46 9.45 -13.61
C VAL A 335 17.26 9.88 -12.78
N LEU A 336 17.38 9.77 -11.45
CA LEU A 336 16.42 10.38 -10.54
C LEU A 336 16.70 11.89 -10.49
N GLY A 337 15.76 12.69 -10.99
CA GLY A 337 15.89 14.14 -11.11
C GLY A 337 15.58 14.91 -9.81
N GLY A 338 14.74 14.34 -8.95
CA GLY A 338 14.27 14.98 -7.72
C GLY A 338 12.85 14.54 -7.37
N GLY A 339 12.20 15.27 -6.47
CA GLY A 339 10.89 14.87 -5.98
C GLY A 339 10.43 15.61 -4.75
N ASN A 340 9.30 15.16 -4.20
CA ASN A 340 8.73 15.64 -2.95
C ASN A 340 8.20 14.47 -2.12
N VAL A 341 8.19 14.61 -0.80
CA VAL A 341 7.51 13.67 0.10
C VAL A 341 6.48 14.42 0.94
N SER A 342 5.29 13.87 1.06
CA SER A 342 4.24 14.41 1.91
C SER A 342 3.53 13.31 2.69
N SER A 343 2.86 13.69 3.78
CA SER A 343 1.96 12.77 4.49
C SER A 343 0.63 12.66 3.74
N GLY A 344 0.08 11.45 3.63
CA GLY A 344 -1.26 11.20 3.09
C GLY A 344 -2.01 10.11 3.84
N GLN A 345 -3.24 9.82 3.41
CA GLN A 345 -4.03 8.70 3.94
C GLN A 345 -3.69 7.36 3.28
N ASP A 346 -3.39 7.41 1.98
CA ASP A 346 -3.02 6.28 1.15
C ASP A 346 -1.64 6.51 0.52
N LEU A 347 -0.98 5.42 0.11
CA LEU A 347 0.25 5.51 -0.67
C LEU A 347 -0.08 5.98 -2.10
N ALA A 348 0.55 7.07 -2.53
CA ALA A 348 0.51 7.52 -3.92
C ALA A 348 1.90 7.89 -4.42
N ILE A 349 2.15 7.62 -5.69
CA ILE A 349 3.38 7.90 -6.41
C ILE A 349 3.03 8.67 -7.67
N ASP A 350 3.25 9.98 -7.67
CA ASP A 350 3.14 10.80 -8.88
C ASP A 350 4.51 10.92 -9.52
N MET A 351 4.55 10.71 -10.83
CA MET A 351 5.78 10.72 -11.58
C MET A 351 5.73 11.75 -12.67
N PHE A 352 6.87 12.38 -12.88
CA PHE A 352 7.11 13.30 -13.98
C PHE A 352 8.36 12.85 -14.73
N ALA A 353 8.18 12.40 -15.96
CA ALA A 353 9.26 11.83 -16.77
C ALA A 353 9.65 12.81 -17.88
N VAL A 354 10.97 12.99 -18.04
CA VAL A 354 11.58 13.81 -19.07
C VAL A 354 12.36 12.92 -20.01
N GLY A 355 12.18 13.12 -21.30
CA GLY A 355 12.92 12.44 -22.36
C GLY A 355 13.39 13.39 -23.46
N SER A 356 14.31 12.91 -24.30
CA SER A 356 14.71 13.56 -25.55
C SER A 356 14.03 12.87 -26.71
N GLY A 357 13.19 13.60 -27.44
CA GLY A 357 12.44 13.10 -28.58
C GLY A 357 13.34 12.74 -29.76
N HIS A 358 12.96 11.70 -30.49
CA HIS A 358 13.70 11.25 -31.66
C HIS A 358 13.89 12.37 -32.71
N GLY A 359 15.10 12.53 -33.24
CA GLY A 359 15.49 13.71 -34.05
C GLY A 359 14.72 13.92 -35.35
N ARG A 360 14.01 12.89 -35.87
CA ARG A 360 13.37 12.94 -37.21
C ARG A 360 11.85 12.78 -37.22
N ILE A 361 11.27 12.26 -36.14
CA ILE A 361 9.85 11.93 -36.07
C ILE A 361 9.37 12.08 -34.64
N PHE A 362 8.11 12.47 -34.49
CA PHE A 362 7.37 12.38 -33.24
C PHE A 362 6.01 11.78 -33.58
N PRO A 363 5.68 10.59 -33.07
CA PRO A 363 4.43 9.93 -33.40
C PRO A 363 3.26 10.64 -32.71
N VAL A 364 2.09 10.60 -33.34
CA VAL A 364 0.86 11.19 -32.83
C VAL A 364 -0.33 10.28 -33.14
N ARG A 365 -1.34 10.29 -32.27
CA ARG A 365 -2.58 9.50 -32.43
C ARG A 365 -3.37 9.83 -33.70
N SER A 366 -3.18 11.03 -34.27
CA SER A 366 -3.91 11.57 -35.45
C SER A 366 -3.29 11.22 -36.80
N ALA A 367 -2.26 10.37 -36.83
CA ALA A 367 -1.53 10.03 -38.04
C ALA A 367 -2.04 8.77 -38.77
N ALA A 368 -3.06 8.08 -38.25
CA ALA A 368 -3.65 6.94 -38.96
C ALA A 368 -4.42 7.41 -40.19
N ARG A 369 -4.50 6.55 -41.21
CA ARG A 369 -5.17 6.84 -42.48
C ARG A 369 -6.01 5.65 -42.93
N PRO A 370 -7.11 5.87 -43.67
CA PRO A 370 -7.83 4.78 -44.33
C PRO A 370 -6.89 3.93 -45.19
N GLY A 371 -6.99 2.61 -45.05
CA GLY A 371 -6.13 1.64 -45.74
C GLY A 371 -4.93 1.16 -44.91
N PHE A 372 -4.62 1.81 -43.78
CA PHE A 372 -3.60 1.30 -42.85
C PHE A 372 -4.11 0.06 -42.10
N GLY A 373 -3.19 -0.82 -41.72
CA GLY A 373 -3.46 -1.83 -40.70
C GLY A 373 -3.27 -1.23 -39.31
N LEU A 374 -3.90 -1.87 -38.32
CA LEU A 374 -3.79 -1.55 -36.91
C LEU A 374 -3.11 -2.73 -36.19
N TYR A 375 -2.06 -2.44 -35.45
CA TYR A 375 -1.13 -3.43 -34.93
C TYR A 375 -0.76 -3.14 -33.48
N VAL A 376 -0.37 -4.19 -32.75
CA VAL A 376 0.15 -4.10 -31.38
C VAL A 376 1.47 -4.85 -31.25
N THR A 377 2.28 -4.56 -30.22
CA THR A 377 3.64 -5.10 -30.08
C THR A 377 3.78 -6.41 -29.30
N GLY A 378 2.77 -6.85 -28.57
CA GLY A 378 2.93 -8.04 -27.72
C GLY A 378 1.62 -8.51 -27.09
N PRO A 379 1.68 -9.66 -26.38
CA PRO A 379 0.47 -10.38 -26.00
C PRO A 379 -0.43 -9.50 -25.15
N LEU A 380 -1.71 -9.42 -25.54
CA LEU A 380 -2.71 -8.61 -24.87
C LEU A 380 -3.45 -9.42 -23.80
N GLY A 381 -3.97 -8.71 -22.79
CA GLY A 381 -4.85 -9.26 -21.75
C GLY A 381 -4.12 -9.98 -20.61
N ARG A 382 -2.78 -10.05 -20.65
CA ARG A 382 -2.00 -10.74 -19.60
C ARG A 382 -2.06 -9.98 -18.29
N ALA A 383 -1.90 -8.65 -18.32
CA ALA A 383 -1.94 -7.83 -17.13
C ALA A 383 -3.33 -7.88 -16.47
N ARG A 384 -4.40 -7.77 -17.28
CA ARG A 384 -5.78 -7.91 -16.79
C ARG A 384 -6.04 -9.25 -16.14
N ALA A 385 -5.63 -10.36 -16.77
CA ALA A 385 -5.78 -11.68 -16.18
C ALA A 385 -4.97 -11.83 -14.89
N GLY A 386 -3.75 -11.28 -14.83
CA GLY A 386 -2.92 -11.25 -13.63
C GLY A 386 -3.56 -10.49 -12.46
N LEU A 387 -4.17 -9.34 -12.74
CA LEU A 387 -4.95 -8.59 -11.75
C LEU A 387 -6.12 -9.43 -11.20
N GLU A 388 -6.86 -10.11 -12.08
CA GLU A 388 -7.98 -10.95 -11.65
C GLU A 388 -7.52 -12.15 -10.81
N CYS A 389 -6.39 -12.76 -11.15
CA CYS A 389 -5.73 -13.77 -10.31
C CYS A 389 -5.44 -13.24 -8.91
N LEU A 390 -4.85 -12.04 -8.79
CA LEU A 390 -4.56 -11.39 -7.52
C LEU A 390 -5.82 -11.06 -6.71
N MET A 391 -6.88 -10.59 -7.37
CA MET A 391 -8.17 -10.29 -6.73
C MET A 391 -8.85 -11.55 -6.18
N GLN A 392 -8.70 -12.67 -6.85
CA GLN A 392 -9.31 -13.95 -6.46
C GLN A 392 -8.42 -14.80 -5.54
N GLY A 393 -7.15 -14.43 -5.36
CA GLY A 393 -6.15 -15.25 -4.65
C GLY A 393 -5.78 -16.53 -5.42
N ASP A 394 -5.92 -16.54 -6.74
CA ASP A 394 -5.58 -17.67 -7.60
C ASP A 394 -4.17 -17.54 -8.19
N PHE A 395 -3.21 -18.23 -7.58
CA PHE A 395 -1.80 -18.20 -7.99
C PHE A 395 -1.43 -19.32 -8.97
N ALA A 396 -2.41 -19.96 -9.62
CA ALA A 396 -2.16 -21.02 -10.61
C ALA A 396 -1.52 -20.50 -11.93
N PHE A 397 -1.54 -19.18 -12.16
CA PHE A 397 -1.03 -18.53 -13.37
C PHE A 397 0.05 -17.48 -13.04
N PRO A 398 1.23 -17.90 -12.54
CA PRO A 398 2.26 -16.99 -12.05
C PRO A 398 2.76 -16.00 -13.13
N GLY A 399 2.82 -16.38 -14.40
CA GLY A 399 3.32 -15.48 -15.46
C GLY A 399 2.30 -14.40 -15.87
N LEU A 400 1.02 -14.56 -15.54
CA LEU A 400 0.01 -13.50 -15.66
C LEU A 400 0.12 -12.51 -14.50
N VAL A 401 0.27 -13.04 -13.28
CA VAL A 401 0.52 -12.19 -12.09
C VAL A 401 1.81 -11.39 -12.29
N GLU A 402 2.86 -11.99 -12.83
CA GLU A 402 4.11 -11.29 -13.16
C GLU A 402 3.88 -10.18 -14.20
N ALA A 403 3.07 -10.43 -15.24
CA ALA A 403 2.77 -9.43 -16.27
C ALA A 403 2.08 -8.18 -15.69
N PHE A 404 1.19 -8.34 -14.71
CA PHE A 404 0.58 -7.20 -14.00
C PHE A 404 1.58 -6.43 -13.13
N LYS A 405 2.45 -7.16 -12.43
CA LYS A 405 3.38 -6.59 -11.45
C LYS A 405 4.63 -5.94 -12.06
N TYR A 406 5.06 -6.45 -13.22
CA TYR A 406 6.28 -6.05 -13.90
C TYR A 406 5.99 -5.74 -15.37
N PRO A 407 5.19 -4.70 -15.67
CA PRO A 407 5.07 -4.22 -17.04
C PRO A 407 6.42 -3.72 -17.56
N MET A 408 6.55 -3.58 -18.87
CA MET A 408 7.78 -3.10 -19.50
C MET A 408 7.47 -2.04 -20.55
N ALA A 409 8.04 -0.85 -20.37
CA ALA A 409 8.00 0.18 -21.39
C ALA A 409 8.72 -0.30 -22.65
N ARG A 410 7.98 -0.36 -23.78
CA ARG A 410 8.45 -0.97 -25.04
C ARG A 410 9.42 -0.11 -25.84
N PHE A 411 10.51 0.36 -25.22
CA PHE A 411 11.59 1.09 -25.91
C PHE A 411 12.26 0.25 -27.01
N ASP A 412 12.27 -1.08 -26.84
CA ASP A 412 12.71 -2.05 -27.83
C ASP A 412 11.90 -1.93 -29.13
N ALA A 413 10.57 -1.87 -29.01
CA ALA A 413 9.67 -1.71 -30.14
C ALA A 413 9.69 -0.28 -30.69
N ALA A 414 9.72 0.72 -29.80
CA ALA A 414 9.80 2.13 -30.16
C ALA A 414 10.96 2.41 -31.14
N ALA A 415 12.15 1.86 -30.88
CA ALA A 415 13.31 2.00 -31.75
C ALA A 415 13.04 1.43 -33.16
N VAL A 416 12.44 0.24 -33.26
CA VAL A 416 12.12 -0.40 -34.54
C VAL A 416 11.05 0.38 -35.31
N LEU A 417 10.02 0.88 -34.63
CA LEU A 417 8.95 1.67 -35.25
C LEU A 417 9.46 3.03 -35.75
N ALA A 418 10.34 3.69 -34.98
CA ALA A 418 10.99 4.93 -35.35
C ALA A 418 11.88 4.78 -36.60
N ASP A 419 12.66 3.70 -36.69
CA ASP A 419 13.48 3.37 -37.87
C ASP A 419 12.66 3.26 -39.16
N HIS A 420 11.42 2.78 -39.05
CA HIS A 420 10.47 2.67 -40.17
C HIS A 420 9.57 3.89 -40.33
N ARG A 421 9.80 4.95 -39.54
CA ARG A 421 9.04 6.20 -39.58
C ARG A 421 7.54 6.02 -39.39
N VAL A 422 7.13 5.07 -38.53
CA VAL A 422 5.72 4.92 -38.17
C VAL A 422 5.29 6.15 -37.37
N ALA A 423 4.31 6.88 -37.90
CA ALA A 423 3.90 8.18 -37.37
C ALA A 423 2.68 8.11 -36.43
N CYS A 424 1.96 6.98 -36.40
CA CYS A 424 0.80 6.78 -35.54
C CYS A 424 1.12 5.69 -34.51
N VAL A 425 1.41 6.11 -33.28
CA VAL A 425 1.72 5.23 -32.14
C VAL A 425 1.11 5.83 -30.87
N MET A 426 0.65 4.96 -29.97
CA MET A 426 0.38 5.23 -28.56
C MET A 426 0.65 3.93 -27.78
N ASP A 427 0.72 4.00 -26.46
CA ASP A 427 0.69 2.82 -25.61
C ASP A 427 -0.75 2.36 -25.31
N ILE A 428 -0.86 1.17 -24.70
CA ILE A 428 -2.13 0.57 -24.28
C ILE A 428 -2.15 0.53 -22.75
N SER A 429 -2.85 1.49 -22.14
CA SER A 429 -2.97 1.64 -20.69
C SER A 429 -4.40 1.40 -20.19
N ASP A 430 -5.39 1.92 -20.91
CA ASP A 430 -6.82 1.86 -20.53
C ASP A 430 -7.55 0.67 -21.16
N GLY A 431 -6.83 -0.08 -21.99
CA GLY A 431 -7.31 -1.25 -22.71
C GLY A 431 -7.53 -0.96 -24.19
N LEU A 432 -7.36 -2.00 -25.00
CA LEU A 432 -7.29 -1.86 -26.46
C LEU A 432 -8.52 -1.16 -27.04
N ALA A 433 -9.72 -1.45 -26.54
CA ALA A 433 -10.96 -0.84 -27.04
C ALA A 433 -10.97 0.68 -26.86
N GLY A 434 -10.60 1.16 -25.67
CA GLY A 434 -10.54 2.58 -25.34
C GLY A 434 -9.47 3.31 -26.15
N ASP A 435 -8.27 2.75 -26.18
CA ASP A 435 -7.12 3.35 -26.86
C ASP A 435 -7.29 3.39 -28.38
N VAL A 436 -7.87 2.35 -28.98
CA VAL A 436 -8.26 2.36 -30.40
C VAL A 436 -9.34 3.41 -30.66
N GLY A 437 -10.28 3.61 -29.74
CA GLY A 437 -11.27 4.69 -29.80
C GLY A 437 -10.63 6.07 -29.86
N HIS A 438 -9.69 6.34 -28.94
CA HIS A 438 -8.92 7.60 -28.91
C HIS A 438 -8.13 7.82 -30.21
N LEU A 439 -7.43 6.79 -30.70
CA LEU A 439 -6.67 6.84 -31.95
C LEU A 439 -7.58 7.10 -33.16
N ALA A 440 -8.70 6.38 -33.26
CA ALA A 440 -9.65 6.50 -34.36
C ALA A 440 -10.28 7.89 -34.42
N GLN A 441 -10.71 8.42 -33.27
CA GLN A 441 -11.27 9.76 -33.15
C GLN A 441 -10.23 10.83 -33.52
N ALA A 442 -9.01 10.73 -32.98
CA ALA A 442 -7.93 11.68 -33.28
C ALA A 442 -7.54 11.68 -34.77
N SER A 443 -7.62 10.51 -35.42
CA SER A 443 -7.28 10.35 -36.84
C SER A 443 -8.44 10.61 -37.80
N GLY A 444 -9.68 10.77 -37.31
CA GLY A 444 -10.86 10.91 -38.15
C GLY A 444 -11.12 9.68 -39.03
N ILE A 445 -10.94 8.48 -38.47
CA ILE A 445 -11.12 7.18 -39.15
C ILE A 445 -12.09 6.29 -38.37
N THR A 446 -12.57 5.21 -39.02
CA THR A 446 -13.23 4.10 -38.33
C THR A 446 -12.24 2.95 -38.21
N ALA A 447 -11.91 2.54 -36.99
CA ALA A 447 -11.12 1.34 -36.72
C ALA A 447 -12.04 0.10 -36.72
N VAL A 448 -11.67 -0.93 -37.46
CA VAL A 448 -12.39 -2.21 -37.50
C VAL A 448 -11.50 -3.29 -36.91
N LEU A 449 -11.84 -3.76 -35.72
CA LEU A 449 -11.09 -4.78 -34.97
C LEU A 449 -11.48 -6.20 -35.38
N ASP A 450 -10.52 -7.12 -35.29
CA ASP A 450 -10.67 -8.57 -35.48
C ASP A 450 -9.79 -9.30 -34.46
N LEU A 451 -10.27 -9.37 -33.22
CA LEU A 451 -9.54 -9.97 -32.09
C LEU A 451 -9.71 -11.49 -32.00
N CYS A 452 -10.68 -12.07 -32.70
CA CYS A 452 -10.88 -13.52 -32.75
C CYS A 452 -9.68 -14.27 -33.34
N ARG A 453 -8.80 -13.55 -34.05
CA ARG A 453 -7.58 -14.08 -34.67
C ARG A 453 -6.30 -13.65 -33.94
N ALA A 454 -6.42 -12.89 -32.86
CA ALA A 454 -5.29 -12.46 -32.07
C ALA A 454 -4.62 -13.69 -31.43
N PRO A 455 -3.27 -13.79 -31.46
CA PRO A 455 -2.57 -14.86 -30.77
C PRO A 455 -2.77 -14.71 -29.26
N ALA A 456 -3.26 -15.76 -28.62
CA ALA A 456 -3.36 -15.84 -27.16
C ALA A 456 -2.10 -16.53 -26.61
N ASP A 457 -1.49 -15.91 -25.59
CA ASP A 457 -0.47 -16.57 -24.79
C ASP A 457 -1.04 -17.86 -24.15
N PRO A 458 -0.27 -18.97 -24.04
CA PRO A 458 -0.80 -20.24 -23.54
C PRO A 458 -1.34 -20.18 -22.09
N GLU A 459 -0.68 -19.42 -21.22
CA GLU A 459 -1.10 -19.26 -19.83
C GLU A 459 -2.38 -18.40 -19.76
N PHE A 460 -2.42 -17.33 -20.56
CA PHE A 460 -3.62 -16.50 -20.73
C PHE A 460 -4.81 -17.30 -21.28
N ALA A 461 -4.59 -18.14 -22.29
CA ALA A 461 -5.64 -19.00 -22.85
C ALA A 461 -6.18 -19.99 -21.81
N SER A 462 -5.31 -20.55 -20.97
CA SER A 462 -5.68 -21.45 -19.89
C SER A 462 -6.47 -20.74 -18.78
N PHE A 463 -6.11 -19.49 -18.47
CA PHE A 463 -6.91 -18.62 -17.59
C PHE A 463 -8.31 -18.38 -18.17
N CYS A 464 -8.40 -17.98 -19.44
CA CYS A 464 -9.67 -17.75 -20.13
C CYS A 464 -10.56 -19.01 -20.13
N GLU A 465 -9.98 -20.20 -20.35
CA GLU A 465 -10.71 -21.47 -20.28
C GLU A 465 -11.24 -21.75 -18.86
N LYS A 466 -10.39 -21.64 -17.84
CA LYS A 466 -10.77 -21.87 -16.44
C LYS A 466 -11.92 -20.96 -15.99
N TYR A 467 -11.85 -19.69 -16.39
CA TYR A 467 -12.83 -18.67 -15.99
C TYR A 467 -13.96 -18.46 -16.99
N GLN A 468 -13.99 -19.27 -18.06
CA GLN A 468 -15.01 -19.20 -19.12
C GLN A 468 -15.16 -17.80 -19.74
N LYS A 469 -14.04 -17.10 -19.89
CA LYS A 469 -13.99 -15.75 -20.48
C LYS A 469 -13.51 -15.82 -21.92
N PRO A 470 -14.21 -15.21 -22.89
CA PRO A 470 -13.69 -15.11 -24.26
C PRO A 470 -12.38 -14.30 -24.27
N PRO A 471 -11.29 -14.82 -24.87
CA PRO A 471 -10.02 -14.10 -24.92
C PRO A 471 -10.12 -12.71 -25.56
N ALA A 472 -10.95 -12.57 -26.61
CA ALA A 472 -11.17 -11.31 -27.30
C ALA A 472 -11.72 -10.21 -26.36
N ASP A 473 -12.61 -10.57 -25.44
CA ASP A 473 -13.23 -9.64 -24.49
C ASP A 473 -12.17 -9.15 -23.50
N VAL A 474 -11.39 -10.08 -22.93
CA VAL A 474 -10.34 -9.75 -21.97
C VAL A 474 -9.20 -8.94 -22.63
N MET A 475 -8.86 -9.21 -23.90
CA MET A 475 -7.88 -8.41 -24.65
C MET A 475 -8.41 -7.00 -25.00
N ALA A 476 -9.71 -6.86 -25.21
CA ALA A 476 -10.32 -5.59 -25.59
C ALA A 476 -10.51 -4.65 -24.38
N GLU A 477 -10.96 -5.20 -23.24
CA GLU A 477 -11.19 -4.47 -21.98
C GLU A 477 -9.94 -4.37 -21.11
N GLY A 478 -8.97 -5.27 -21.29
CA GLY A 478 -7.81 -5.38 -20.44
C GLY A 478 -6.86 -4.20 -20.61
N GLY A 479 -6.76 -3.37 -19.58
CA GLY A 479 -5.75 -2.32 -19.47
C GLY A 479 -4.44 -2.80 -18.86
N GLU A 480 -3.50 -1.86 -18.74
CA GLU A 480 -2.18 -2.01 -18.13
C GLU A 480 -1.26 -3.05 -18.81
N ASP A 481 -1.49 -3.36 -20.09
CA ASP A 481 -0.55 -4.20 -20.85
C ASP A 481 0.74 -3.41 -21.19
N TYR A 482 0.68 -2.08 -21.33
CA TYR A 482 1.79 -1.18 -21.70
C TYR A 482 2.52 -1.58 -22.99
N GLU A 483 1.81 -2.28 -23.87
CA GLU A 483 2.19 -2.56 -25.24
C GLU A 483 1.94 -1.32 -26.13
N LEU A 484 2.61 -1.22 -27.29
CA LEU A 484 2.37 -0.11 -28.22
C LEU A 484 1.30 -0.49 -29.25
N LEU A 485 0.26 0.33 -29.35
CA LEU A 485 -0.71 0.37 -30.44
C LEU A 485 -0.22 1.30 -31.55
N PHE A 486 -0.17 0.80 -32.79
CA PHE A 486 0.28 1.60 -33.92
C PHE A 486 -0.47 1.33 -35.22
N ALA A 487 -0.51 2.34 -36.09
CA ALA A 487 -1.12 2.24 -37.41
C ALA A 487 -0.10 2.58 -38.51
N CYS A 488 0.02 1.69 -39.50
CA CYS A 488 0.90 1.89 -40.64
C CYS A 488 0.41 1.15 -41.90
N PRO A 489 0.97 1.46 -43.08
CA PRO A 489 0.71 0.67 -44.28
C PRO A 489 1.10 -0.81 -44.09
N PRO A 490 0.33 -1.78 -44.60
CA PRO A 490 0.62 -3.21 -44.44
C PRO A 490 2.01 -3.63 -44.89
N GLU A 491 2.56 -2.99 -45.93
CA GLU A 491 3.91 -3.24 -46.43
C GLU A 491 5.00 -2.78 -45.44
N VAL A 492 4.73 -1.74 -44.65
CA VAL A 492 5.63 -1.28 -43.59
C VAL A 492 5.60 -2.28 -42.44
N PHE A 493 4.42 -2.77 -42.06
CA PHE A 493 4.30 -3.83 -41.05
C PHE A 493 5.03 -5.11 -41.46
N ALA A 494 4.99 -5.50 -42.73
CA ALA A 494 5.73 -6.68 -43.21
C ALA A 494 7.27 -6.57 -43.05
N ALA A 495 7.81 -5.34 -42.96
CA ALA A 495 9.21 -5.11 -42.60
C ALA A 495 9.41 -5.12 -41.08
N ILE A 496 8.50 -4.51 -40.32
CA ILE A 496 8.54 -4.43 -38.85
C ILE A 496 8.38 -5.80 -38.20
N GLY A 497 7.40 -6.60 -38.62
CA GLY A 497 7.08 -7.90 -38.00
C GLY A 497 8.23 -8.91 -38.03
N ARG A 498 9.21 -8.73 -38.93
CA ARG A 498 10.45 -9.54 -38.93
C ARG A 498 11.41 -9.18 -37.79
N LYS A 499 11.33 -7.94 -37.29
CA LYS A 499 12.14 -7.43 -36.17
C LYS A 499 11.39 -7.47 -34.84
N LEU A 500 10.05 -7.45 -34.88
CA LEU A 500 9.16 -7.57 -33.72
C LEU A 500 8.26 -8.80 -33.87
N PRO A 501 8.76 -10.01 -33.55
CA PRO A 501 8.01 -11.25 -33.77
C PRO A 501 6.75 -11.37 -32.91
N GLY A 502 6.67 -10.63 -31.79
CA GLY A 502 5.48 -10.55 -30.95
C GLY A 502 4.40 -9.62 -31.49
N ALA A 503 4.69 -8.80 -32.51
CA ALA A 503 3.74 -7.86 -33.05
C ALA A 503 2.74 -8.53 -34.00
N PHE A 504 1.46 -8.17 -33.88
CA PHE A 504 0.39 -8.75 -34.70
C PHE A 504 -0.68 -7.72 -35.06
N CYS A 505 -1.50 -8.06 -36.07
CA CYS A 505 -2.59 -7.22 -36.56
C CYS A 505 -3.83 -7.42 -35.68
N VAL A 506 -4.38 -6.33 -35.16
CA VAL A 506 -5.64 -6.32 -34.39
C VAL A 506 -6.81 -5.76 -35.20
N GLY A 507 -6.55 -5.10 -36.33
CA GLY A 507 -7.63 -4.54 -37.14
C GLY A 507 -7.16 -3.74 -38.35
N THR A 508 -8.08 -2.96 -38.93
CA THR A 508 -7.82 -2.09 -40.08
C THR A 508 -8.42 -0.70 -39.90
N CYS A 509 -7.78 0.31 -40.46
CA CYS A 509 -8.28 1.68 -40.51
C CYS A 509 -9.12 1.89 -41.79
N ARG A 510 -10.36 2.35 -41.63
CA ARG A 510 -11.31 2.63 -42.73
C ARG A 510 -11.68 4.11 -42.76
N ALA A 511 -12.23 4.56 -43.88
CA ALA A 511 -12.81 5.90 -43.95
C ALA A 511 -13.93 6.02 -42.90
N TYR A 512 -13.96 7.15 -42.19
CA TYR A 512 -14.94 7.38 -41.14
C TYR A 512 -16.38 7.24 -41.67
N ASN A 513 -17.19 6.46 -40.98
CA ASN A 513 -18.56 6.12 -41.40
C ASN A 513 -19.64 6.49 -40.37
N GLY A 514 -19.30 7.31 -39.37
CA GLY A 514 -20.19 7.70 -38.27
C GLY A 514 -19.86 7.05 -36.92
N GLU A 515 -19.02 6.00 -36.91
CA GLU A 515 -18.57 5.32 -35.69
C GLU A 515 -17.04 5.25 -35.66
N SER A 516 -16.43 5.45 -34.49
CA SER A 516 -14.97 5.42 -34.33
C SER A 516 -14.41 4.01 -34.29
N VAL A 517 -15.11 3.05 -33.67
CA VAL A 517 -14.66 1.66 -33.52
C VAL A 517 -15.78 0.69 -33.91
N ARG A 518 -15.43 -0.40 -34.57
CA ARG A 518 -16.28 -1.55 -34.92
C ARG A 518 -15.55 -2.86 -34.65
N GLY A 519 -16.31 -3.94 -34.50
CA GLY A 519 -15.75 -5.28 -34.26
C GLY A 519 -15.32 -5.50 -32.81
N LEU A 520 -15.81 -4.67 -31.89
CA LEU A 520 -15.74 -4.96 -30.46
C LEU A 520 -16.76 -6.04 -30.10
N PRO A 521 -16.45 -6.90 -29.11
CA PRO A 521 -17.43 -7.78 -28.49
C PRO A 521 -18.66 -7.03 -27.96
N GLU A 522 -19.83 -7.68 -27.98
CA GLU A 522 -21.13 -7.06 -27.66
C GLU A 522 -21.24 -6.50 -26.22
N ALA A 523 -20.38 -6.94 -25.30
CA ALA A 523 -20.45 -6.61 -23.88
C ALA A 523 -19.62 -5.39 -23.44
N ILE A 524 -18.84 -4.78 -24.33
CA ILE A 524 -17.85 -3.73 -23.96
C ILE A 524 -18.47 -2.34 -24.05
N GLU A 525 -18.83 -1.75 -22.90
CA GLU A 525 -19.00 -0.30 -22.75
C GLU A 525 -17.64 0.33 -22.39
N SER A 526 -17.27 1.44 -23.04
CA SER A 526 -15.96 2.08 -22.88
C SER A 526 -15.63 2.40 -21.42
N PHE A 527 -14.45 1.99 -20.94
CA PHE A 527 -13.94 2.31 -19.62
C PHE A 527 -13.95 3.83 -19.38
N GLY A 528 -14.39 4.26 -18.20
CA GLY A 528 -14.38 5.66 -17.78
C GLY A 528 -13.95 5.76 -16.32
N HIS A 529 -13.10 6.74 -15.99
CA HIS A 529 -12.54 6.98 -14.65
C HIS A 529 -13.57 7.35 -13.56
N THR A 530 -14.87 7.14 -13.80
CA THR A 530 -15.96 7.56 -12.91
C THR A 530 -16.84 6.41 -12.43
N ALA A 531 -16.31 5.18 -12.36
CA ALA A 531 -16.98 4.05 -11.72
C ALA A 531 -16.36 3.76 -10.35
#